data_AF-A0A847V9D3-F1
#
_entry.id   AF-A0A847V9D3-F1
#
_cell.length_a   1.000
_cell.length_b   1.000
_cell.length_c   1.000
_cell.angle_alpha   90.00
_cell.angle_beta   90.00
_cell.angle_gamma   90.00
#
_symmetry.space_group_name_H-M   'P 1'
#
loop_
_entity.id
_entity.type
_entity.pdbx_description
1 polymer ?
#
loop_
_entity_poly.entity_id
_entity_poly.type
_entity_poly.pdbx_seq_one_letter_code
_entity_poly.pdbx_strand_id
1 'polypeptide(L)'
;MTAQITVTEGGLPHNTLMIYGLVGSLVLVYLTYLNTVTGTQLFSFFGGLGAIAALIWGSDTIKRLCSYGIGTGVPSAGLLAFGSGVIAMLLATRFGIASPIVALVLGFVIGAILGYIANNILAMKIPVMIQSIAELGAVGAMVMIGFSAMATGSFTFDALSAVPVTVLGATVNSFESSLIGGSLLAAIFMLGGIALQHGFNACLGPSEQQDRTLMLTAEVGFLSMIMVAIFSYVYLDLFAVLVSIVVSVIGWYYTYDQYIALSKRDAAAWLDSKPIVEPEGH
;
A
#
# COMPACT_ATOMS: atom_id res chain seq x y z
N MET A 1 -8.00 35.16 -14.49
CA MET A 1 -8.13 34.48 -13.20
C MET A 1 -7.01 33.45 -13.07
N THR A 2 -5.95 33.78 -12.34
CA THR A 2 -4.96 32.80 -11.89
C THR A 2 -5.55 32.06 -10.71
N ALA A 3 -6.06 30.85 -10.93
CA ALA A 3 -6.51 29.98 -9.86
C ALA A 3 -5.32 29.74 -8.91
N GLN A 4 -5.41 30.24 -7.67
CA GLN A 4 -4.51 29.79 -6.63
C GLN A 4 -4.90 28.34 -6.32
N ILE A 5 -4.05 27.41 -6.72
CA ILE A 5 -4.10 26.02 -6.27
C ILE A 5 -3.66 26.04 -4.81
N THR A 6 -4.61 26.22 -3.89
CA THR A 6 -4.35 26.04 -2.46
C THR A 6 -4.31 24.55 -2.18
N VAL A 7 -3.12 24.05 -1.86
CA VAL A 7 -2.89 22.68 -1.40
C VAL A 7 -3.66 22.49 -0.10
N THR A 8 -4.47 21.44 0.00
CA THR A 8 -5.09 21.06 1.27
C THR A 8 -3.99 20.56 2.21
N GLU A 9 -3.48 21.44 3.08
CA GLU A 9 -2.47 21.07 4.07
C GLU A 9 -3.06 20.08 5.09
N GLY A 10 -2.36 18.98 5.30
CA GLY A 10 -2.70 18.00 6.32
C GLY A 10 -2.24 18.42 7.72
N GLY A 11 -2.79 17.79 8.76
CA GLY A 11 -2.36 18.01 10.15
C GLY A 11 -0.92 17.56 10.42
N LEU A 12 -0.40 16.59 9.66
CA LEU A 12 0.98 16.14 9.69
C LEU A 12 1.73 16.51 8.40
N PRO A 13 3.00 16.97 8.50
CA PRO A 13 3.82 17.23 7.33
C PRO A 13 4.06 15.96 6.50
N HIS A 14 3.98 16.10 5.18
CA HIS A 14 4.18 15.01 4.22
C HIS A 14 5.51 14.27 4.42
N ASN A 15 6.62 14.99 4.60
CA ASN A 15 7.93 14.36 4.82
C ASN A 15 7.96 13.49 6.08
N THR A 16 7.21 13.87 7.11
CA THR A 16 7.10 13.08 8.35
C THR A 16 6.35 11.79 8.09
N LEU A 17 5.22 11.84 7.38
CA LEU A 17 4.45 10.65 6.98
C LEU A 17 5.25 9.74 6.05
N MET A 18 6.00 10.32 5.10
CA MET A 18 6.90 9.58 4.23
C MET A 18 7.96 8.84 5.03
N ILE A 19 8.64 9.49 5.99
CA ILE A 19 9.66 8.84 6.82
C ILE A 19 9.05 7.72 7.66
N TYR A 20 7.89 7.95 8.29
CA TYR A 20 7.21 6.92 9.08
C TYR A 20 6.76 5.73 8.24
N GLY A 21 6.18 5.97 7.06
CA GLY A 21 5.78 4.89 6.15
C GLY A 21 6.97 4.14 5.57
N LEU A 22 8.03 4.84 5.15
CA LEU A 22 9.24 4.22 4.61
C LEU A 22 9.97 3.39 5.65
N VAL A 23 10.31 3.98 6.80
CA VAL A 23 11.05 3.27 7.86
C VAL A 23 10.17 2.17 8.47
N GLY A 24 8.90 2.48 8.74
CA GLY A 24 7.95 1.51 9.27
C GLY A 24 7.77 0.32 8.34
N SER A 25 7.49 0.54 7.05
CA SER A 25 7.33 -0.54 6.08
C SER A 25 8.60 -1.38 5.94
N LEU A 26 9.77 -0.75 5.84
CA LEU A 26 11.03 -1.46 5.68
C LEU A 26 11.34 -2.33 6.90
N VAL A 27 11.25 -1.77 8.11
CA VAL A 27 11.52 -2.51 9.35
C VAL A 27 10.53 -3.67 9.52
N LEU A 28 9.23 -3.42 9.35
CA LEU A 28 8.21 -4.45 9.53
C LEU A 28 8.35 -5.58 8.49
N VAL A 29 8.63 -5.28 7.22
CA VAL A 29 8.91 -6.32 6.22
C VAL A 29 10.16 -7.13 6.61
N TYR A 30 11.19 -6.48 7.15
CA TYR A 30 12.37 -7.21 7.65
C TYR A 30 12.08 -8.09 8.86
N LEU A 31 11.12 -7.73 9.72
CA LEU A 31 10.73 -8.59 10.85
C LEU A 31 10.15 -9.92 10.38
N THR A 32 9.63 -10.03 9.16
CA THR A 32 9.26 -11.33 8.58
C THR A 32 10.47 -12.27 8.42
N TYR A 33 11.70 -11.75 8.29
CA TYR A 33 12.92 -12.57 8.24
C TYR A 33 13.18 -13.32 9.56
N LEU A 34 12.57 -12.90 10.68
CA LEU A 34 12.64 -13.65 11.93
C LEU A 34 12.11 -15.08 11.76
N ASN A 35 11.17 -15.32 10.85
CA ASN A 35 10.71 -16.67 10.51
C ASN A 35 11.88 -17.61 10.15
N THR A 36 12.83 -17.12 9.35
CA THR A 36 14.02 -17.88 8.95
C THR A 36 14.97 -18.10 10.13
N VAL A 37 15.11 -17.12 11.01
CA VAL A 37 16.01 -17.17 12.17
C VAL A 37 15.47 -18.09 13.27
N THR A 38 14.17 -18.05 13.53
CA THR A 38 13.52 -18.83 14.60
C THR A 38 12.99 -20.18 14.13
N GLY A 39 12.95 -20.42 12.81
CA GLY A 39 12.34 -21.63 12.24
C GLY A 39 10.82 -21.67 12.47
N THR A 40 10.16 -20.51 12.56
CA THR A 40 8.71 -20.40 12.75
C THR A 40 8.10 -19.62 11.59
N GLN A 41 6.77 -19.58 11.49
CA GLN A 41 6.05 -18.80 10.48
C GLN A 41 5.22 -17.67 11.11
N LEU A 42 5.35 -17.48 12.43
CA LEU A 42 4.53 -16.58 13.22
C LEU A 42 4.78 -15.10 12.92
N PHE A 43 5.94 -14.75 12.38
CA PHE A 43 6.31 -13.36 12.11
C PHE A 43 5.82 -12.88 10.73
N SER A 44 5.06 -13.71 10.00
CA SER A 44 4.54 -13.37 8.67
C SER A 44 3.59 -12.17 8.69
N PHE A 45 2.80 -11.98 9.76
CA PHE A 45 1.88 -10.84 9.87
C PHE A 45 2.61 -9.48 9.82
N PHE A 46 3.91 -9.42 10.18
CA PHE A 46 4.69 -8.19 10.09
C PHE A 46 4.82 -7.69 8.65
N GLY A 47 4.83 -8.58 7.65
CA GLY A 47 4.81 -8.19 6.24
C GLY A 47 3.53 -7.40 5.89
N GLY A 48 2.38 -7.82 6.43
CA GLY A 48 1.10 -7.14 6.26
C GLY A 48 1.07 -5.78 6.95
N LEU A 49 1.58 -5.69 8.18
CA LEU A 49 1.74 -4.40 8.87
C LEU A 49 2.68 -3.46 8.12
N GLY A 50 3.76 -3.99 7.54
CA GLY A 50 4.67 -3.23 6.70
C GLY A 50 4.00 -2.67 5.44
N ALA A 51 3.16 -3.47 4.78
CA ALA A 51 2.34 -3.01 3.67
C ALA A 51 1.38 -1.88 4.09
N ILE A 52 0.73 -1.99 5.25
CA ILE A 52 -0.16 -0.94 5.78
C ILE A 52 0.59 0.36 6.06
N ALA A 53 1.79 0.29 6.64
CA ALA A 53 2.63 1.47 6.84
C ALA A 53 2.99 2.18 5.51
N ALA A 54 3.27 1.40 4.45
CA ALA A 54 3.51 1.94 3.12
C ALA A 54 2.22 2.55 2.51
N LEU A 55 1.06 1.92 2.70
CA LEU A 55 -0.23 2.44 2.22
C LEU A 55 -0.57 3.81 2.84
N ILE A 56 -0.34 3.98 4.14
CA ILE A 56 -0.57 5.25 4.84
C ILE A 56 0.29 6.37 4.24
N TRP A 57 1.57 6.12 3.99
CA TRP A 57 2.42 7.07 3.27
C TRP A 57 1.89 7.35 1.86
N GLY A 58 1.58 6.32 1.09
CA GLY A 58 1.12 6.48 -0.29
C GLY A 58 -0.20 7.23 -0.43
N SER A 59 -1.11 7.12 0.54
CA SER A 59 -2.38 7.86 0.54
C SER A 59 -2.15 9.37 0.64
N ASP A 60 -1.20 9.80 1.47
CA ASP A 60 -0.79 11.20 1.54
C ASP A 60 -0.10 11.67 0.24
N THR A 61 0.73 10.82 -0.37
CA THR A 61 1.32 11.09 -1.68
C THR A 61 0.25 11.21 -2.78
N ILE A 62 -0.78 10.37 -2.78
CA ILE A 62 -1.93 10.47 -3.70
C ILE A 62 -2.66 11.78 -3.49
N LYS A 63 -2.98 12.13 -2.24
CA LYS A 63 -3.61 13.41 -1.91
C LYS A 63 -2.82 14.57 -2.51
N ARG A 64 -1.51 14.62 -2.24
CA ARG A 64 -0.62 15.68 -2.74
C ARG A 64 -0.62 15.76 -4.27
N LEU A 65 -0.61 14.62 -4.96
CA LEU A 65 -0.66 14.57 -6.43
C LEU A 65 -2.02 15.06 -6.97
N CYS A 66 -3.11 14.60 -6.38
CA CYS A 66 -4.47 14.86 -6.86
C CYS A 66 -5.00 16.25 -6.47
N SER A 67 -4.44 16.89 -5.44
CA SER A 67 -4.69 18.30 -5.12
C SER A 67 -4.36 19.26 -6.28
N TYR A 68 -3.58 18.83 -7.28
CA TYR A 68 -3.34 19.60 -8.50
C TYR A 68 -4.44 19.45 -9.57
N GLY A 69 -5.61 18.93 -9.20
CA GLY A 69 -6.80 18.91 -10.07
C GLY A 69 -6.97 17.66 -10.93
N ILE A 70 -6.25 16.57 -10.62
CA ILE A 70 -6.35 15.28 -11.35
C ILE A 70 -7.44 14.38 -10.74
N GLY A 71 -8.65 14.92 -10.48
CA GLY A 71 -9.68 14.19 -9.71
C GLY A 71 -9.96 12.77 -10.21
N THR A 72 -9.98 12.55 -11.53
CA THR A 72 -10.17 11.22 -12.15
C THR A 72 -8.89 10.37 -12.24
N GLY A 73 -7.74 10.92 -11.87
CA GLY A 73 -6.42 10.27 -11.92
C GLY A 73 -6.04 9.53 -10.65
N VAL A 74 -6.86 9.56 -9.59
CA VAL A 74 -6.61 8.77 -8.36
C VAL A 74 -6.48 7.28 -8.70
N PRO A 75 -7.38 6.67 -9.49
CA PRO A 75 -7.24 5.25 -9.77
C PRO A 75 -6.05 4.91 -10.66
N SER A 76 -5.73 5.77 -11.63
CA SER A 76 -4.59 5.54 -12.53
C SER A 76 -3.25 5.70 -11.82
N ALA A 77 -3.12 6.67 -10.90
CA ALA A 77 -1.92 6.83 -10.07
C ALA A 77 -1.69 5.59 -9.19
N GLY A 78 -2.75 5.06 -8.57
CA GLY A 78 -2.66 3.81 -7.81
C GLY A 78 -2.26 2.62 -8.69
N LEU A 79 -2.91 2.40 -9.83
CA LEU A 79 -2.54 1.28 -10.71
C LEU A 79 -1.12 1.40 -11.27
N LEU A 80 -0.65 2.61 -11.56
CA LEU A 80 0.75 2.86 -11.95
C LEU A 80 1.73 2.54 -10.82
N ALA A 81 1.38 2.90 -9.58
CA ALA A 81 2.16 2.58 -8.38
C ALA A 81 2.37 1.07 -8.26
N PHE A 82 1.30 0.28 -8.38
CA PHE A 82 1.38 -1.18 -8.27
C PHE A 82 1.99 -1.83 -9.51
N GLY A 83 1.79 -1.28 -10.70
CA GLY A 83 2.42 -1.77 -11.94
C GLY A 83 3.94 -1.67 -11.87
N SER A 84 4.45 -0.49 -11.50
CA SER A 84 5.88 -0.28 -11.26
C SER A 84 6.39 -1.05 -10.03
N GLY A 85 5.59 -1.12 -8.99
CA GLY A 85 5.89 -1.82 -7.74
C GLY A 85 6.09 -3.32 -7.91
N VAL A 86 5.25 -4.00 -8.70
CA VAL A 86 5.43 -5.43 -9.01
C VAL A 86 6.74 -5.68 -9.75
N ILE A 87 7.06 -4.85 -10.75
CA ILE A 87 8.32 -4.99 -11.49
C ILE A 87 9.51 -4.80 -10.55
N ALA A 88 9.49 -3.73 -9.73
CA ALA A 88 10.54 -3.45 -8.75
C ALA A 88 10.71 -4.62 -7.77
N MET A 89 9.60 -5.11 -7.21
CA MET A 89 9.60 -6.19 -6.24
C MET A 89 10.13 -7.50 -6.84
N LEU A 90 9.65 -7.91 -8.02
CA LEU A 90 10.12 -9.14 -8.67
C LEU A 90 11.61 -9.09 -8.99
N LEU A 91 12.13 -7.96 -9.49
CA LEU A 91 13.56 -7.79 -9.72
C LEU A 91 14.36 -7.83 -8.41
N ALA A 92 13.84 -7.22 -7.35
CA ALA A 92 14.50 -7.15 -6.06
C ALA A 92 14.57 -8.50 -5.33
N THR A 93 13.58 -9.38 -5.51
CA THR A 93 13.51 -10.68 -4.82
C THR A 93 14.69 -11.62 -5.14
N ARG A 94 15.44 -11.36 -6.22
CA ARG A 94 16.70 -12.05 -6.56
C ARG A 94 17.87 -11.72 -5.63
N PHE A 95 17.77 -10.66 -4.83
CA PHE A 95 18.84 -10.20 -3.95
C PHE A 95 18.75 -10.79 -2.52
N GLY A 96 17.89 -11.80 -2.32
CA GLY A 96 17.81 -12.55 -1.06
C GLY A 96 17.42 -11.66 0.12
N ILE A 97 18.27 -11.56 1.14
CA ILE A 97 18.01 -10.75 2.34
C ILE A 97 17.93 -9.25 2.01
N ALA A 98 18.61 -8.79 0.96
CA ALA A 98 18.57 -7.39 0.55
C ALA A 98 17.28 -7.02 -0.21
N SER A 99 16.38 -7.98 -0.50
CA SER A 99 15.20 -7.75 -1.34
C SER A 99 14.33 -6.56 -0.91
N PRO A 100 14.00 -6.34 0.38
CA PRO A 100 13.20 -5.18 0.78
C PRO A 100 13.85 -3.83 0.46
N ILE A 101 15.16 -3.69 0.73
CA ILE A 101 15.91 -2.46 0.41
C ILE A 101 15.99 -2.26 -1.10
N VAL A 102 16.31 -3.33 -1.84
CA VAL A 102 16.42 -3.25 -3.30
C VAL A 102 15.06 -2.95 -3.93
N ALA A 103 13.96 -3.50 -3.41
CA ALA A 103 12.60 -3.23 -3.88
C ALA A 103 12.25 -1.75 -3.69
N LEU A 104 12.58 -1.18 -2.52
CA LEU A 104 12.39 0.23 -2.24
C LEU A 104 13.17 1.11 -3.22
N VAL A 105 14.47 0.84 -3.41
CA VAL A 105 15.34 1.62 -4.32
C VAL A 105 14.87 1.50 -5.77
N LEU A 106 14.60 0.28 -6.25
CA LEU A 106 14.10 0.06 -7.60
C LEU A 106 12.71 0.71 -7.81
N GLY A 107 11.85 0.68 -6.79
CA GLY A 107 10.54 1.35 -6.82
C GLY A 107 10.69 2.86 -7.03
N PHE A 108 11.59 3.51 -6.28
CA PHE A 108 11.90 4.93 -6.50
C PHE A 108 12.45 5.21 -7.89
N VAL A 109 13.39 4.38 -8.39
CA VAL A 109 14.01 4.58 -9.71
C VAL A 109 12.99 4.42 -10.83
N ILE A 110 12.21 3.34 -10.83
CA ILE A 110 11.19 3.08 -11.86
C ILE A 110 10.10 4.15 -11.78
N GLY A 111 9.63 4.48 -10.59
CA GLY A 111 8.64 5.54 -10.39
C GLY A 111 9.15 6.91 -10.85
N ALA A 112 10.42 7.26 -10.60
CA ALA A 112 11.01 8.51 -11.09
C ALA A 112 11.10 8.56 -12.62
N ILE A 113 11.45 7.44 -13.27
CA ILE A 113 11.44 7.33 -14.74
C ILE A 113 10.02 7.54 -15.27
N LEU A 114 9.03 6.86 -14.70
CA LEU A 114 7.63 7.01 -15.11
C LEU A 114 7.11 8.43 -14.86
N GLY A 115 7.46 9.03 -13.73
CA GLY A 115 7.15 10.42 -13.40
C GLY A 115 7.79 11.40 -14.36
N TYR A 116 9.03 11.16 -14.78
CA TYR A 116 9.71 11.97 -15.80
C TYR A 116 8.98 11.89 -17.16
N ILE A 117 8.61 10.68 -17.59
CA ILE A 117 7.85 10.46 -18.83
C ILE A 117 6.50 11.18 -18.73
N ALA A 118 5.78 10.99 -17.63
CA ALA A 118 4.49 11.60 -17.33
C ALA A 118 4.54 13.14 -17.37
N ASN A 119 5.58 13.74 -16.79
CA ASN A 119 5.68 15.20 -16.71
C ASN A 119 6.24 15.83 -18.00
N ASN A 120 7.27 15.24 -18.60
CA ASN A 120 8.04 15.85 -19.68
C ASN A 120 7.66 15.37 -21.08
N ILE A 121 7.25 14.10 -21.23
CA ILE A 121 6.88 13.53 -22.53
C ILE A 121 5.38 13.67 -22.77
N LEU A 122 4.56 13.29 -21.77
CA LEU A 122 3.10 13.46 -21.83
C LEU A 122 2.65 14.89 -21.48
N ALA A 123 3.59 15.76 -21.11
CA ALA A 123 3.38 17.17 -20.87
C ALA A 123 2.25 17.51 -19.88
N MET A 124 2.04 16.68 -18.85
CA MET A 124 1.06 16.98 -17.79
C MET A 124 1.45 18.23 -16.98
N LYS A 125 2.75 18.56 -16.90
CA LYS A 125 3.28 19.79 -16.28
C LYS A 125 2.83 20.01 -14.83
N ILE A 126 2.82 18.94 -14.03
CA ILE A 126 2.44 18.99 -12.62
C ILE A 126 3.70 19.09 -11.77
N PRO A 127 3.85 20.13 -10.91
CA PRO A 127 5.11 20.42 -10.21
C PRO A 127 5.66 19.27 -9.36
N VAL A 128 4.78 18.47 -8.76
CA VAL A 128 5.15 17.35 -7.87
C VAL A 128 5.16 15.99 -8.57
N MET A 129 4.88 15.93 -9.88
CA MET A 129 4.64 14.68 -10.61
C MET A 129 5.77 13.66 -10.45
N ILE A 130 7.01 14.09 -10.68
CA ILE A 130 8.17 13.18 -10.65
C ILE A 130 8.36 12.62 -9.24
N GLN A 131 8.29 13.49 -8.22
CA GLN A 131 8.42 13.09 -6.82
C GLN A 131 7.29 12.15 -6.42
N SER A 132 6.02 12.53 -6.66
CA SER A 132 4.86 11.73 -6.25
C SER A 132 4.83 10.37 -6.93
N ILE A 133 5.14 10.27 -8.23
CA ILE A 133 5.17 8.96 -8.91
C ILE A 133 6.38 8.12 -8.46
N ALA A 134 7.52 8.74 -8.13
CA ALA A 134 8.66 8.02 -7.54
C ALA A 134 8.31 7.42 -6.17
N GLU A 135 7.70 8.21 -5.28
CA GLU A 135 7.21 7.76 -3.98
C GLU A 135 6.15 6.67 -4.13
N LEU A 136 5.18 6.84 -5.03
CA LEU A 136 4.15 5.83 -5.28
C LEU A 136 4.73 4.53 -5.84
N GLY A 137 5.75 4.58 -6.70
CA GLY A 137 6.46 3.37 -7.16
C GLY A 137 7.14 2.63 -6.02
N ALA A 138 7.75 3.35 -5.08
CA ALA A 138 8.32 2.80 -3.85
C ALA A 138 7.25 2.21 -2.92
N VAL A 139 6.13 2.91 -2.71
CA VAL A 139 4.97 2.40 -1.96
C VAL A 139 4.45 1.11 -2.58
N GLY A 140 4.22 1.10 -3.90
CA GLY A 140 3.76 -0.09 -4.62
C GLY A 140 4.70 -1.26 -4.41
N ALA A 141 6.01 -1.06 -4.52
CA ALA A 141 7.01 -2.10 -4.28
C ALA A 141 6.95 -2.64 -2.83
N MET A 142 6.84 -1.74 -1.85
CA MET A 142 6.78 -2.10 -0.43
C MET A 142 5.48 -2.81 -0.04
N VAL A 143 4.34 -2.40 -0.60
CA VAL A 143 3.07 -3.10 -0.38
C VAL A 143 3.10 -4.48 -1.03
N MET A 144 3.57 -4.57 -2.28
CA MET A 144 3.67 -5.86 -2.98
C MET A 144 4.58 -6.83 -2.22
N ILE A 145 5.77 -6.40 -1.80
CA ILE A 145 6.69 -7.28 -1.07
C ILE A 145 6.17 -7.61 0.33
N GLY A 146 5.54 -6.66 1.02
CA GLY A 146 5.00 -6.88 2.37
C GLY A 146 3.84 -7.87 2.41
N PHE A 147 2.84 -7.71 1.53
CA PHE A 147 1.76 -8.69 1.43
C PHE A 147 2.22 -10.04 0.88
N SER A 148 3.21 -10.07 -0.02
CA SER A 148 3.81 -11.33 -0.49
C SER A 148 4.58 -12.04 0.64
N ALA A 149 5.30 -11.28 1.46
CA ALA A 149 6.01 -11.78 2.64
C ALA A 149 5.05 -12.31 3.70
N MET A 150 3.91 -11.65 3.89
CA MET A 150 2.85 -12.15 4.75
C MET A 150 2.23 -13.42 4.22
N ALA A 151 1.97 -13.50 2.92
CA ALA A 151 1.34 -14.65 2.31
C ALA A 151 2.21 -15.91 2.40
N THR A 152 3.52 -15.78 2.15
CA THR A 152 4.45 -16.91 1.99
C THR A 152 5.40 -17.11 3.16
N GLY A 153 5.42 -16.16 4.12
CA GLY A 153 6.32 -16.15 5.26
C GLY A 153 7.76 -15.72 4.95
N SER A 154 8.05 -15.33 3.70
CA SER A 154 9.35 -14.84 3.25
C SER A 154 9.19 -13.90 2.05
N PHE A 155 10.18 -13.02 1.84
CA PHE A 155 10.21 -12.10 0.70
C PHE A 155 11.22 -12.51 -0.40
N THR A 156 11.84 -13.67 -0.29
CA THR A 156 12.84 -14.17 -1.25
C THR A 156 12.18 -14.84 -2.45
N PHE A 157 12.82 -14.77 -3.63
CA PHE A 157 12.26 -15.33 -4.87
C PHE A 157 11.85 -16.81 -4.75
N ASP A 158 12.65 -17.64 -4.09
CA ASP A 158 12.37 -19.08 -3.97
C ASP A 158 11.04 -19.35 -3.25
N ALA A 159 10.78 -18.65 -2.14
CA ALA A 159 9.54 -18.77 -1.39
C ALA A 159 8.30 -18.27 -2.15
N LEU A 160 8.49 -17.32 -3.07
CA LEU A 160 7.40 -16.76 -3.89
C LEU A 160 7.11 -17.60 -5.14
N SER A 161 8.11 -18.30 -5.66
CA SER A 161 8.06 -18.97 -6.97
C SER A 161 7.94 -20.49 -6.88
N ALA A 162 8.18 -21.09 -5.72
CA ALA A 162 8.10 -22.53 -5.53
C ALA A 162 7.54 -22.90 -4.15
N VAL A 163 6.72 -23.94 -4.11
CA VAL A 163 6.20 -24.52 -2.86
C VAL A 163 6.59 -26.01 -2.81
N PRO A 164 7.17 -26.50 -1.70
CA PRO A 164 7.48 -27.92 -1.57
C PRO A 164 6.19 -28.75 -1.44
N VAL A 165 6.03 -29.74 -2.31
CA VAL A 165 4.90 -30.69 -2.30
C VAL A 165 5.43 -32.10 -2.24
N THR A 166 4.82 -32.95 -1.41
CA THR A 166 5.20 -34.35 -1.31
C THR A 166 4.39 -35.19 -2.30
N VAL A 167 5.05 -35.77 -3.30
CA VAL A 167 4.45 -36.67 -4.28
C VAL A 167 5.09 -38.04 -4.11
N LEU A 168 4.27 -39.05 -3.78
CA LEU A 168 4.72 -40.44 -3.59
C LEU A 168 5.90 -40.60 -2.61
N GLY A 169 5.97 -39.73 -1.58
CA GLY A 169 7.02 -39.77 -0.56
C GLY A 169 8.30 -38.99 -0.91
N ALA A 170 8.39 -38.37 -2.08
CA ALA A 170 9.46 -37.46 -2.46
C ALA A 170 8.99 -36.00 -2.42
N THR A 171 9.78 -35.10 -1.83
CA THR A 171 9.50 -33.67 -1.85
C THR A 171 9.97 -33.07 -3.17
N VAL A 172 9.04 -32.50 -3.93
CA VAL A 172 9.28 -31.84 -5.21
C VAL A 172 8.72 -30.42 -5.14
N ASN A 173 9.40 -29.47 -5.78
CA ASN A 173 8.93 -28.09 -5.84
C ASN A 173 7.83 -27.93 -6.90
N SER A 174 6.67 -27.46 -6.47
CA SER A 174 5.55 -27.07 -7.33
C SER A 174 5.61 -25.58 -7.63
N PHE A 175 5.70 -25.24 -8.91
CA PHE A 175 5.66 -23.85 -9.39
C PHE A 175 4.23 -23.35 -9.58
N GLU A 176 3.30 -24.24 -9.99
CA GLU A 176 1.90 -23.89 -10.27
C GLU A 176 1.12 -23.48 -9.02
N SER A 177 1.45 -24.07 -7.86
CA SER A 177 0.83 -23.73 -6.58
C SER A 177 1.53 -22.59 -5.82
N SER A 178 2.59 -22.01 -6.38
CA SER A 178 3.32 -20.90 -5.76
C SER A 178 2.51 -19.59 -5.79
N LEU A 179 2.97 -18.56 -5.08
CA LEU A 179 2.30 -17.24 -5.11
C LEU A 179 2.29 -16.66 -6.54
N ILE A 180 3.42 -16.80 -7.25
CA ILE A 180 3.58 -16.28 -8.61
C ILE A 180 2.84 -17.17 -9.61
N GLY A 181 3.09 -18.48 -9.60
CA GLY A 181 2.48 -19.41 -10.57
C GLY A 181 0.98 -19.60 -10.36
N GLY A 182 0.51 -19.56 -9.12
CA GLY A 182 -0.90 -19.64 -8.75
C GLY A 182 -1.66 -18.33 -8.94
N SER A 183 -1.01 -17.28 -9.48
CA SER A 183 -1.61 -15.98 -9.78
C SER A 183 -2.15 -15.19 -8.57
N LEU A 184 -1.84 -15.60 -7.33
CA LEU A 184 -2.25 -14.86 -6.12
C LEU A 184 -1.55 -13.51 -6.00
N LEU A 185 -0.40 -13.33 -6.66
CA LEU A 185 0.24 -12.02 -6.77
C LEU A 185 -0.66 -10.97 -7.44
N ALA A 186 -1.51 -11.37 -8.39
CA ALA A 186 -2.49 -10.47 -9.02
C ALA A 186 -3.60 -10.06 -8.04
N ALA A 187 -4.00 -10.96 -7.14
CA ALA A 187 -4.94 -10.62 -6.07
C ALA A 187 -4.31 -9.61 -5.09
N ILE A 188 -3.05 -9.82 -4.69
CA ILE A 188 -2.30 -8.87 -3.85
C ILE A 188 -2.20 -7.49 -4.52
N PHE A 189 -1.92 -7.46 -5.82
CA PHE A 189 -1.89 -6.23 -6.61
C PHE A 189 -3.21 -5.47 -6.51
N MET A 190 -4.35 -6.15 -6.70
CA MET A 190 -5.66 -5.50 -6.65
C MET A 190 -6.04 -5.06 -5.24
N LEU A 191 -5.76 -5.89 -4.23
CA LEU A 191 -6.01 -5.56 -2.82
C LEU A 191 -5.22 -4.33 -2.39
N GLY A 192 -3.91 -4.31 -2.67
CA GLY A 192 -3.06 -3.15 -2.41
C GLY A 192 -3.51 -1.92 -3.20
N GLY A 193 -3.85 -2.09 -4.48
CA GLY A 193 -4.35 -1.03 -5.35
C GLY A 193 -5.59 -0.35 -4.78
N ILE A 194 -6.59 -1.14 -4.40
CA ILE A 194 -7.82 -0.66 -3.79
C ILE A 194 -7.52 0.06 -2.47
N ALA A 195 -6.70 -0.55 -1.59
CA ALA A 195 -6.36 0.04 -0.30
C ALA A 195 -5.66 1.40 -0.42
N LEU A 196 -4.78 1.55 -1.41
CA LEU A 196 -4.06 2.80 -1.65
C LEU A 196 -4.99 3.91 -2.18
N GLN A 197 -5.91 3.56 -3.08
CA GLN A 197 -6.75 4.53 -3.80
C GLN A 197 -8.01 4.91 -3.02
N HIS A 198 -8.58 3.97 -2.27
CA HIS A 198 -9.92 4.13 -1.69
C HIS A 198 -9.96 5.23 -0.64
N GLY A 199 -8.94 5.31 0.23
CA GLY A 199 -8.91 6.30 1.32
C GLY A 199 -9.13 7.73 0.82
N PHE A 200 -8.29 8.18 -0.12
CA PHE A 200 -8.43 9.51 -0.69
C PHE A 200 -9.67 9.65 -1.59
N ASN A 201 -9.98 8.66 -2.42
CA ASN A 201 -11.12 8.73 -3.33
C ASN A 201 -12.47 8.84 -2.60
N ALA A 202 -12.64 8.12 -1.49
CA ALA A 202 -13.86 8.16 -0.69
C ALA A 202 -13.94 9.40 0.21
N CYS A 203 -12.81 9.98 0.59
CA CYS A 203 -12.75 11.20 1.39
C CYS A 203 -12.70 12.49 0.55
N LEU A 204 -12.67 12.38 -0.78
CA LEU A 204 -12.54 13.50 -1.71
C LEU A 204 -13.72 14.48 -1.58
N GLY A 205 -13.41 15.74 -1.29
CA GLY A 205 -14.40 16.82 -1.24
C GLY A 205 -13.90 18.03 -0.44
N PRO A 206 -14.72 19.10 -0.35
CA PRO A 206 -14.39 20.32 0.40
C PRO A 206 -14.13 20.09 1.89
N SER A 207 -14.65 18.99 2.44
CA SER A 207 -14.52 18.58 3.84
C SER A 207 -13.51 17.44 4.04
N GLU A 208 -12.54 17.26 3.13
CA GLU A 208 -11.45 16.28 3.30
C GLU A 208 -10.56 16.69 4.48
N GLN A 209 -10.35 15.75 5.41
CA GLN A 209 -9.40 15.90 6.50
C GLN A 209 -8.41 14.74 6.47
N GLN A 210 -7.12 15.06 6.62
CA GLN A 210 -6.03 14.11 6.44
C GLN A 210 -6.15 12.92 7.42
N ASP A 211 -6.53 13.16 8.67
CA ASP A 211 -6.68 12.11 9.68
C ASP A 211 -7.75 11.09 9.29
N ARG A 212 -8.90 11.53 8.79
CA ARG A 212 -9.98 10.68 8.28
C ARG A 212 -9.52 9.86 7.07
N THR A 213 -8.82 10.50 6.13
CA THR A 213 -8.28 9.85 4.93
C THR A 213 -7.25 8.77 5.27
N LEU A 214 -6.31 9.06 6.17
CA LEU A 214 -5.29 8.11 6.61
C LEU A 214 -5.92 6.94 7.38
N MET A 215 -6.92 7.22 8.23
CA MET A 215 -7.62 6.18 8.99
C MET A 215 -8.42 5.24 8.08
N LEU A 216 -9.11 5.78 7.06
CA LEU A 216 -9.79 4.97 6.05
C LEU A 216 -8.80 4.14 5.21
N THR A 217 -7.64 4.71 4.87
CA THR A 217 -6.58 3.98 4.16
C THR A 217 -6.10 2.79 5.00
N ALA A 218 -5.87 3.00 6.30
CA ALA A 218 -5.47 1.93 7.21
C ALA A 218 -6.56 0.86 7.34
N GLU A 219 -7.83 1.26 7.43
CA GLU A 219 -8.98 0.34 7.49
C GLU A 219 -9.06 -0.58 6.27
N VAL A 220 -9.02 -0.04 5.05
CA VAL A 220 -9.03 -0.84 3.82
C VAL A 220 -7.74 -1.65 3.67
N GLY A 221 -6.61 -1.13 4.17
CA GLY A 221 -5.35 -1.87 4.27
C GLY A 221 -5.46 -3.11 5.17
N PHE A 222 -6.11 -3.00 6.33
CA PHE A 222 -6.37 -4.14 7.21
C PHE A 222 -7.42 -5.10 6.63
N LEU A 223 -8.45 -4.62 5.92
CA LEU A 223 -9.35 -5.48 5.15
C LEU A 223 -8.58 -6.31 4.10
N SER A 224 -7.64 -5.67 3.40
CA SER A 224 -6.75 -6.34 2.45
C SER A 224 -5.87 -7.37 3.15
N MET A 225 -5.34 -7.03 4.34
CA MET A 225 -4.54 -7.93 5.18
C MET A 225 -5.34 -9.17 5.62
N ILE A 226 -6.63 -9.05 5.93
CA ILE A 226 -7.52 -10.20 6.22
C ILE A 226 -7.57 -11.14 5.02
N MET A 227 -7.77 -10.61 3.80
CA MET A 227 -7.82 -11.42 2.59
C MET A 227 -6.49 -12.12 2.32
N VAL A 228 -5.37 -11.43 2.52
CA VAL A 228 -4.02 -12.01 2.42
C VAL A 228 -3.82 -13.13 3.44
N ALA A 229 -4.31 -12.96 4.66
CA ALA A 229 -4.24 -14.00 5.69
C ALA A 229 -5.02 -15.25 5.26
N ILE A 230 -6.22 -15.09 4.68
CA ILE A 230 -7.05 -16.23 4.26
C ILE A 230 -6.33 -17.09 3.22
N PHE A 231 -5.78 -16.50 2.15
CA PHE A 231 -5.08 -17.31 1.14
C PHE A 231 -3.66 -17.71 1.55
N SER A 232 -3.07 -17.09 2.59
CA SER A 232 -1.80 -17.54 3.16
C SER A 232 -1.85 -18.98 3.72
N TYR A 233 -3.06 -19.50 3.97
CA TYR A 233 -3.28 -20.91 4.34
C TYR A 233 -2.74 -21.92 3.33
N VAL A 234 -2.53 -21.52 2.07
CA VAL A 234 -1.90 -22.38 1.06
C VAL A 234 -0.41 -22.58 1.34
N TYR A 235 0.24 -21.63 2.04
CA TYR A 235 1.70 -21.58 2.21
C TYR A 235 2.15 -21.77 3.64
N LEU A 236 1.33 -21.36 4.60
CA LEU A 236 1.66 -21.28 6.02
C LEU A 236 0.88 -22.29 6.85
N ASP A 237 1.42 -22.62 8.02
CA ASP A 237 0.75 -23.42 9.02
C ASP A 237 -0.49 -22.71 9.59
N LEU A 238 -1.48 -23.50 9.98
CA LEU A 238 -2.76 -22.97 10.45
C LEU A 238 -2.62 -21.98 11.61
N PHE A 239 -1.65 -22.19 12.51
CA PHE A 239 -1.48 -21.33 13.67
C PHE A 239 -0.92 -19.96 13.27
N ALA A 240 0.07 -19.90 12.38
CA ALA A 240 0.56 -18.64 11.79
C ALA A 240 -0.52 -17.86 11.03
N VAL A 241 -1.38 -18.57 10.30
CA VAL A 241 -2.53 -17.98 9.60
C VAL A 241 -3.51 -17.35 10.61
N LEU A 242 -3.87 -18.08 11.66
CA LEU A 242 -4.78 -17.59 12.70
C LEU A 242 -4.24 -16.34 13.41
N VAL A 243 -2.94 -16.30 13.72
CA VAL A 243 -2.30 -15.10 14.28
C VAL A 243 -2.44 -13.92 13.32
N SER A 244 -2.17 -14.14 12.04
CA SER A 244 -2.29 -13.10 11.01
C SER A 244 -3.73 -12.59 10.88
N ILE A 245 -4.74 -13.47 10.92
CA ILE A 245 -6.15 -13.09 10.92
C ILE A 245 -6.49 -12.25 12.15
N VAL A 246 -6.10 -12.70 13.36
CA VAL A 246 -6.40 -11.98 14.61
C VAL A 246 -5.81 -10.58 14.59
N VAL A 247 -4.54 -10.43 14.20
CA VAL A 247 -3.88 -9.11 14.09
C VAL A 247 -4.61 -8.22 13.07
N SER A 248 -4.98 -8.79 11.92
CA SER A 248 -5.67 -8.04 10.86
C SER A 248 -7.06 -7.56 11.30
N VAL A 249 -7.83 -8.40 11.99
CA VAL A 249 -9.18 -8.07 12.48
C VAL A 249 -9.13 -7.03 13.59
N ILE A 250 -8.17 -7.13 14.52
CA ILE A 250 -7.97 -6.13 15.59
C ILE A 250 -7.63 -4.77 14.97
N GLY A 251 -6.68 -4.76 14.03
CA GLY A 251 -6.29 -3.54 13.32
C GLY A 251 -7.47 -2.93 12.56
N TRP A 252 -8.17 -3.75 11.78
CA TRP A 252 -9.38 -3.34 11.06
C TRP A 252 -10.42 -2.71 11.98
N TYR A 253 -10.82 -3.41 13.05
CA TYR A 253 -11.85 -2.94 13.97
C TYR A 253 -11.49 -1.59 14.60
N TYR A 254 -10.23 -1.44 15.07
CA TYR A 254 -9.74 -0.19 15.63
C TYR A 254 -9.82 0.95 14.60
N THR A 255 -9.28 0.72 13.40
CA THR A 255 -9.27 1.76 12.34
C THR A 255 -10.67 2.11 11.85
N TYR A 256 -11.58 1.13 11.78
CA TYR A 256 -12.98 1.33 11.41
C TYR A 256 -13.71 2.19 12.43
N ASP A 257 -13.61 1.87 13.72
CA ASP A 257 -14.25 2.65 14.79
C ASP A 257 -13.77 4.11 14.79
N GLN A 258 -12.45 4.30 14.67
CA GLN A 258 -11.86 5.64 14.55
C GLN A 258 -12.32 6.38 13.30
N TYR A 259 -12.38 5.72 12.14
CA TYR A 259 -12.88 6.32 10.91
C TYR A 259 -14.33 6.78 11.06
N ILE A 260 -15.19 5.98 11.71
CA ILE A 260 -16.59 6.36 11.98
C ILE A 260 -16.66 7.55 12.95
N ALA A 261 -15.82 7.59 13.99
CA ALA A 261 -15.76 8.71 14.91
C ALA A 261 -15.35 10.03 14.21
N LEU A 262 -14.31 9.99 13.38
CA LEU A 262 -13.84 11.13 12.58
C LEU A 262 -14.89 11.57 11.56
N SER A 263 -15.56 10.61 10.91
CA SER A 263 -16.65 10.90 9.97
C SER A 263 -17.83 11.61 10.65
N LYS A 264 -18.21 11.18 11.87
CA LYS A 264 -19.25 11.85 12.65
C LYS A 264 -18.85 13.27 13.06
N ARG A 265 -17.59 13.47 13.50
CA ARG A 265 -17.04 14.80 13.81
C ARG A 265 -17.19 15.75 12.61
N ASP A 266 -16.75 15.28 11.44
CA ASP A 266 -16.74 16.11 10.23
C ASP A 266 -18.15 16.39 9.70
N ALA A 267 -19.06 15.42 9.83
CA ALA A 267 -20.47 15.62 9.49
C ALA A 267 -21.17 16.63 10.43
N ALA A 268 -20.88 16.57 11.74
CA ALA A 268 -21.41 17.53 12.71
C ALA A 268 -20.92 18.96 12.42
N ALA A 269 -19.63 19.13 12.11
CA ALA A 269 -19.07 20.43 11.74
C ALA A 269 -19.70 21.02 10.47
N TRP A 270 -20.16 20.17 9.54
CA TRP A 270 -20.84 20.61 8.33
C TRP A 270 -22.25 21.16 8.60
N LEU A 271 -23.00 20.57 9.54
CA LEU A 271 -24.32 21.07 9.94
C LEU A 271 -24.25 22.47 10.57
N ASP A 272 -23.14 22.79 11.23
CA ASP A 272 -22.88 24.11 11.82
C ASP A 272 -22.26 25.10 10.82
N SER A 273 -21.88 24.65 9.63
CA SER A 273 -21.29 25.50 8.59
C SER A 273 -22.38 26.25 7.81
N LYS A 274 -22.17 27.55 7.58
CA LYS A 274 -23.06 28.33 6.70
C LYS A 274 -22.97 27.76 5.27
N PRO A 275 -24.10 27.63 4.54
CA PRO A 275 -24.08 27.15 3.17
C PRO A 275 -23.11 27.98 2.33
N ILE A 276 -22.30 27.29 1.52
CA ILE A 276 -21.45 27.92 0.52
C ILE A 276 -22.39 28.56 -0.50
N VAL A 277 -22.53 29.88 -0.44
CA VAL A 277 -23.25 30.64 -1.46
C VAL A 277 -22.36 30.61 -2.70
N GLU A 278 -22.75 29.83 -3.72
CA GLU A 278 -22.13 29.94 -5.03
C GLU A 278 -22.20 31.40 -5.46
N PRO A 279 -21.10 32.05 -5.86
CA PRO A 279 -21.19 33.37 -6.44
C PRO A 279 -22.08 33.24 -7.68
N GLU A 280 -23.23 33.92 -7.66
CA GLU A 280 -24.13 33.99 -8.80
C GLU A 280 -23.30 34.28 -10.05
N GLY A 281 -23.55 33.49 -11.10
CA GLY A 281 -22.77 33.50 -12.33
C GLY A 281 -22.47 34.91 -12.85
N HIS A 282 -21.20 35.13 -13.16
CA HIS A 282 -20.72 36.20 -14.03
C HIS A 282 -20.03 35.59 -15.24
#